data_AF-A0A958M9M4-F1
#
_entry.id   AF-A0A958M9M4-F1
#
_cell.length_a   1.000
_cell.length_b   1.000
_cell.length_c   1.000
_cell.angle_alpha   90.00
_cell.angle_beta   90.00
_cell.angle_gamma   90.00
#
_symmetry.space_group_name_H-M   'P 1'
#
loop_
_entity.id
_entity.type
_entity.pdbx_description
1 polymer ?
#
loop_
_entity_poly.entity_id
_entity_poly.type
_entity_poly.pdbx_seq_one_letter_code
_entity_poly.pdbx_strand_id
1 'polypeptide(L)' 'FLDEAVLGLDGLEVQYPGHIPAHRALLTQWAQRYGLLITGGSDCHDRVERPLGVAGISADECAALLARL' A
#
# COMPACT_ATOMS: atom_id res chain seq x y z
N PHE A 1 2.78 -23.83 2.07
CA PHE A 1 2.81 -22.40 2.43
C PHE A 1 4.15 -21.86 1.99
N LEU A 2 4.17 -20.75 1.25
CA LEU A 2 5.36 -20.25 0.55
C LEU A 2 6.48 -19.89 1.56
N ASP A 3 7.72 -20.09 1.14
CA ASP A 3 8.94 -19.77 1.89
C ASP A 3 9.03 -18.24 2.11
N GLU A 4 9.27 -17.82 3.36
CA GLU A 4 9.36 -16.41 3.78
C GLU A 4 10.54 -15.68 3.13
N ALA A 5 11.53 -16.40 2.60
CA ALA A 5 12.63 -15.83 1.83
C ALA A 5 12.29 -15.56 0.34
N VAL A 6 11.14 -16.02 -0.17
CA VAL A 6 10.97 -16.30 -1.62
C VAL A 6 10.11 -15.29 -2.41
N LEU A 7 9.74 -14.11 -1.92
CA LEU A 7 9.11 -13.12 -2.82
C LEU A 7 9.75 -11.73 -2.89
N GLY A 8 10.67 -11.36 -1.98
CA GLY A 8 11.33 -10.05 -2.04
C GLY A 8 10.35 -8.88 -2.05
N LEU A 9 9.18 -9.03 -1.43
CA LEU A 9 8.17 -7.99 -1.35
C LEU A 9 8.48 -7.07 -0.16
N ASP A 10 8.59 -5.78 -0.43
CA ASP A 10 8.85 -4.78 0.60
C ASP A 10 7.58 -4.14 1.18
N GLY A 11 6.45 -4.22 0.46
CA GLY A 11 5.24 -3.48 0.82
C GLY A 11 3.97 -3.95 0.10
N LEU A 12 2.83 -3.50 0.62
CA LEU A 12 1.50 -3.68 0.04
C LEU A 12 0.82 -2.32 -0.13
N GLU A 13 0.16 -2.13 -1.28
CA GLU A 13 -0.70 -0.97 -1.48
C GLU A 13 -2.01 -1.16 -0.71
N VAL A 14 -2.15 -0.47 0.43
CA VAL A 14 -3.36 -0.52 1.25
C VAL A 14 -4.28 0.65 0.87
N GLN A 15 -3.72 1.85 0.71
CA GLN A 15 -4.47 3.06 0.45
C GLN A 15 -4.68 3.26 -1.06
N TYR A 16 -5.68 2.54 -1.60
CA TYR A 16 -6.12 2.66 -3.00
C TYR A 16 -7.63 2.95 -3.05
N PRO A 17 -8.12 3.90 -3.87
CA PRO A 17 -9.55 4.26 -3.90
C PRO A 17 -10.47 3.09 -4.28
N GLY A 18 -10.00 2.15 -5.10
CA GLY A 18 -10.77 0.96 -5.49
C GLY A 18 -10.89 -0.11 -4.40
N HIS A 19 -10.14 0.00 -3.30
CA HIS A 19 -10.29 -0.91 -2.17
C HIS A 19 -11.50 -0.57 -1.31
N ILE A 20 -12.43 -1.53 -1.23
CA ILE A 20 -13.48 -1.51 -0.20
C ILE A 20 -12.85 -1.63 1.21
N PRO A 21 -13.55 -1.19 2.27
CA PRO A 21 -13.01 -1.23 3.64
C PRO A 21 -12.50 -2.61 4.08
N ALA A 22 -13.17 -3.68 3.68
CA ALA A 22 -12.75 -5.05 4.00
C ALA A 22 -11.38 -5.41 3.40
N HIS A 23 -11.07 -4.96 2.18
CA HIS A 23 -9.77 -5.18 1.55
C HIS A 23 -8.67 -4.41 2.29
N ARG A 24 -8.94 -3.16 2.66
CA ARG A 24 -7.98 -2.34 3.43
C ARG A 24 -7.64 -2.98 4.77
N ALA A 25 -8.65 -3.49 5.48
CA ALA A 25 -8.46 -4.18 6.75
C ALA A 25 -7.63 -5.46 6.60
N LEU A 26 -7.93 -6.29 5.59
CA LEU A 26 -7.19 -7.52 5.31
C LEU A 26 -5.73 -7.25 4.94
N LEU A 27 -5.49 -6.30 4.03
CA LEU A 27 -4.14 -5.93 3.59
C LEU A 27 -3.32 -5.30 4.72
N THR A 28 -3.95 -4.49 5.58
CA THR A 28 -3.31 -3.96 6.79
C THR A 28 -2.89 -5.10 7.72
N GLN A 29 -3.76 -6.08 7.94
CA GLN A 29 -3.44 -7.26 8.76
C GLN A 29 -2.26 -8.04 8.18
N TRP A 30 -2.21 -8.24 6.86
CA TRP A 30 -1.08 -8.91 6.21
C TRP A 30 0.20 -8.10 6.30
N ALA A 31 0.16 -6.80 6.05
CA ALA A 31 1.33 -5.93 6.18
C ALA A 31 1.92 -6.01 7.59
N GLN A 32 1.08 -5.94 8.62
CA GLN A 32 1.49 -6.11 10.01
C GLN A 32 2.04 -7.51 10.31
N ARG A 33 1.37 -8.56 9.84
CA ARG A 33 1.75 -9.95 10.09
C ARG A 33 3.12 -10.29 9.48
N TYR A 34 3.43 -9.72 8.32
CA TYR A 34 4.62 -10.07 7.54
C TYR A 34 5.71 -8.97 7.54
N GLY A 35 5.52 -7.88 8.29
CA GLY A 35 6.49 -6.79 8.38
C GLY A 35 6.66 -5.97 7.09
N LEU A 36 5.62 -5.94 6.24
CA LEU A 36 5.62 -5.22 4.97
C LEU A 36 5.27 -3.74 5.19
N LEU A 37 5.81 -2.86 4.35
CA LEU A 37 5.41 -1.46 4.31
C LEU A 37 3.97 -1.30 3.85
N ILE A 38 3.29 -0.30 4.37
CA ILE A 38 2.01 0.16 3.86
C ILE A 38 2.26 1.26 2.84
N THR A 39 1.74 1.08 1.63
CA THR A 39 1.83 2.07 0.55
C THR A 39 0.43 2.47 0.04
N GLY A 40 0.40 3.40 -0.90
CA GLY A 40 -0.85 3.98 -1.38
C GLY A 40 -0.65 5.04 -2.44
N GLY A 41 -1.61 5.12 -3.35
CA GLY A 41 -1.68 6.15 -4.36
C GLY A 41 -3.10 6.33 -4.89
N SER A 42 -3.36 7.50 -5.45
CA SER A 42 -4.63 7.77 -6.13
C SER A 42 -4.74 7.05 -7.49
N ASP A 43 -3.60 6.61 -8.02
CA ASP A 43 -3.49 5.98 -9.34
C ASP A 43 -4.13 6.85 -10.44
N CYS A 44 -3.74 8.13 -10.42
CA CYS A 44 -4.40 9.20 -11.17
C CYS A 44 -4.24 9.01 -12.69
N HIS A 45 -5.37 9.01 -13.41
CA HIS A 45 -5.39 8.93 -14.87
C HIS A 45 -6.34 9.93 -15.52
N ASP A 46 -7.19 10.59 -14.73
CA ASP A 46 -8.13 11.60 -15.19
C ASP A 46 -8.52 12.53 -14.03
N ARG A 47 -9.58 13.32 -14.19
CA ARG A 47 -10.06 14.27 -13.18
C ARG A 47 -11.39 13.86 -12.53
N VAL A 48 -11.96 12.73 -12.93
CA VAL A 48 -13.34 12.35 -12.59
C VAL A 48 -13.36 11.00 -11.88
N GLU A 49 -12.94 9.94 -12.55
CA GLU A 49 -12.97 8.57 -12.04
C GLU A 49 -11.72 8.24 -11.22
N ARG A 50 -10.56 8.77 -11.63
CA ARG A 50 -9.27 8.55 -10.96
C ARG A 50 -8.53 9.88 -10.78
N PRO A 51 -9.02 10.78 -9.90
CA PRO A 51 -8.44 12.10 -9.69
C PRO A 51 -7.13 12.03 -8.94
N LEU A 52 -6.32 13.08 -9.06
CA LEU A 52 -5.06 13.21 -8.32
C LEU A 52 -5.32 13.36 -6.81
N GLY A 53 -4.57 12.60 -6.00
CA GLY A 53 -4.45 12.84 -4.56
C GLY A 53 -5.65 12.39 -3.72
N VAL A 54 -6.60 11.63 -4.27
CA VAL A 54 -7.74 11.08 -3.52
C VAL A 54 -7.37 9.95 -2.55
N ALA A 55 -6.18 9.39 -2.69
CA ALA A 55 -5.57 8.46 -1.76
C ALA A 55 -4.05 8.66 -1.77
N GLY A 56 -3.41 8.27 -0.68
CA GLY A 56 -1.97 8.36 -0.47
C GLY A 56 -1.61 7.82 0.91
N ILE A 57 -0.37 8.07 1.31
CA ILE A 57 0.21 7.65 2.59
C ILE A 57 0.72 8.86 3.37
N SER A 58 1.00 8.64 4.66
CA SER A 58 1.65 9.62 5.51
C SER A 58 3.09 9.90 5.08
N ALA A 59 3.65 11.02 5.55
CA ALA A 59 5.05 11.35 5.32
C ALA A 59 6.01 10.29 5.90
N ASP A 60 5.67 9.71 7.06
CA ASP A 60 6.49 8.69 7.72
C ASP A 60 6.49 7.37 6.95
N GLU A 61 5.32 6.94 6.44
CA GLU A 61 5.22 5.76 5.57
C GLU A 61 6.01 5.97 4.26
N CYS A 62 5.97 7.18 3.69
CA CYS A 62 6.78 7.52 2.52
C CYS A 62 8.28 7.50 2.82
N ALA A 63 8.71 8.04 3.97
CA ALA A 63 10.10 8.00 4.40
C ALA A 63 10.59 6.56 4.62
N ALA A 64 9.76 5.69 5.21
CA ALA A 64 10.09 4.28 5.40
C ALA A 64 10.26 3.53 4.07
N LEU A 65 9.47 3.86 3.04
CA LEU A 65 9.64 3.34 1.69
C LEU A 65 10.96 3.80 1.06
N LEU A 66 11.28 5.10 1.15
CA LEU A 66 12.53 5.65 0.61
C LEU A 66 13.78 5.06 1.27
N ALA A 67 13.71 4.68 2.55
CA ALA A 67 14.82 4.04 3.26
C ALA A 67 15.09 2.59 2.82
N ARG A 68 14.20 1.97 2.02
CA ARG A 68 14.38 0.63 1.45
C ARG A 68 14.89 0.60 0.01
N LEU A 69 15.00 1.77 -0.64
CA LEU A 69 15.57 1.94 -1.99
C LEU A 69 17.07 2.22 -1.93
#